data_AF-A0A183PUW0-F1
#
_entry.id   AF-A0A183PUW0-F1
#
_cell.length_a   1.000
_cell.length_b   1.000
_cell.length_c   1.000
_cell.angle_alpha   90.00
_cell.angle_beta   90.00
_cell.angle_gamma   90.00
#
_symmetry.space_group_name_H-M   'P 1'
#
loop_
_entity.id
_entity.type
_entity.pdbx_description
1 polymer ?
#
loop_
_entity_poly.entity_id
_entity_poly.type
_entity_poly.pdbx_seq_one_letter_code
_entity_poly.pdbx_strand_id
1 'polypeptide(L)'
;MISKCAIQSHIQRKFSQPHSALRICFVESCILSTHYGSLLIVNIIIFISKKACLTDGWYQIAWYPDPMLTTLITSGKIRVGSKLVTAGAELVVTNPSSTNNQPKRKCSSGDEQIDEFKHLYGDDGVAVGMALKLHGNSTRPVSWCSRLGFTTKQPSSGAGLYPVPLCTLSSDGGICSSIRVVIQRRYSLQYMETLEVPEQNADTSTLLTRTNSGPDELSSKFRLNRRRIFRSERAEEAEVRLYEARRLKVIDGALDKLVANDPSKRRIQPTHEQLLALGNDGEALLQAILNAPDSMEAESNLTQVQRDAIQHYKESIIHDAIIENVPPRQITPLLRLRVSGIHPRDIASGYSELEIITLSIDFLYLLLCDNH
;
A
#
# COMPACT_ATOMS: atom_id res chain seq x y z
N MET A 1 -29.99 -6.28 -20.34
CA MET A 1 -28.70 -5.86 -19.74
C MET A 1 -27.67 -6.91 -20.07
N ILE A 2 -26.71 -6.59 -20.95
CA ILE A 2 -25.63 -7.51 -21.31
C ILE A 2 -24.83 -7.79 -20.02
N SER A 3 -24.92 -9.00 -19.51
CA SER A 3 -24.12 -9.44 -18.38
C SER A 3 -22.66 -9.43 -18.84
N LYS A 4 -21.95 -8.32 -18.61
CA LYS A 4 -20.52 -8.27 -18.88
C LYS A 4 -19.87 -9.43 -18.13
N CYS A 5 -19.04 -10.21 -18.83
CA CYS A 5 -18.30 -11.32 -18.22
C CYS A 5 -17.38 -10.81 -17.10
N ALA A 6 -17.01 -11.68 -16.18
CA ALA A 6 -16.41 -11.27 -14.92
C ALA A 6 -14.97 -10.75 -15.10
N ILE A 7 -14.17 -11.43 -15.93
CA ILE A 7 -12.77 -11.06 -16.19
C ILE A 7 -12.70 -9.74 -16.96
N GLN A 8 -13.44 -9.60 -18.06
CA GLN A 8 -13.46 -8.34 -18.83
C GLN A 8 -14.00 -7.18 -18.00
N SER A 9 -15.02 -7.39 -17.16
CA SER A 9 -15.53 -6.35 -16.25
C SER A 9 -14.46 -5.90 -15.26
N HIS A 10 -13.68 -6.84 -14.72
CA HIS A 10 -12.62 -6.54 -13.76
C HIS A 10 -11.47 -5.75 -14.41
N ILE A 11 -11.09 -6.12 -15.64
CA ILE A 11 -10.09 -5.39 -16.45
C ILE A 11 -10.60 -3.98 -16.81
N GLN A 12 -11.83 -3.86 -17.31
CA GLN A 12 -12.44 -2.58 -17.71
C GLN A 12 -12.52 -1.59 -16.55
N ARG A 13 -12.90 -2.03 -15.34
CA ARG A 13 -12.95 -1.15 -14.16
C ARG A 13 -11.58 -0.56 -13.81
N LYS A 14 -10.50 -1.32 -13.99
CA LYS A 14 -9.15 -0.85 -13.70
C LYS A 14 -8.66 0.22 -14.69
N PHE A 15 -9.04 0.10 -15.97
CA PHE A 15 -8.66 1.07 -17.01
C PHE A 15 -9.57 2.30 -17.09
N SER A 16 -10.83 2.20 -16.68
CA SER A 16 -11.77 3.34 -16.66
C SER A 16 -11.48 4.36 -15.54
N GLN A 17 -10.61 4.02 -14.58
CA GLN A 17 -10.31 4.82 -13.38
C GLN A 17 -8.79 4.80 -13.11
N PRO A 18 -7.94 5.38 -13.98
CA PRO A 18 -6.48 5.31 -13.83
C PRO A 18 -5.93 6.18 -12.69
N HIS A 19 -6.68 7.20 -12.24
CA HIS A 19 -6.22 8.17 -11.23
C HIS A 19 -6.84 8.00 -9.83
N SER A 20 -7.74 7.04 -9.63
CA SER A 20 -8.10 6.64 -8.26
C SER A 20 -7.16 5.51 -7.85
N ALA A 21 -6.30 5.79 -6.88
CA ALA A 21 -5.62 4.76 -6.14
C ALA A 21 -6.69 3.85 -5.51
N LEU A 22 -7.08 2.78 -6.22
CA LEU A 22 -7.91 1.65 -5.76
C LEU A 22 -7.14 0.80 -4.71
N ARG A 23 -6.40 1.48 -3.83
CA ARG A 23 -6.07 1.05 -2.47
C ARG A 23 -7.13 1.50 -1.45
N ILE A 24 -8.14 2.25 -1.90
CA ILE A 24 -9.25 2.76 -1.09
C ILE A 24 -10.53 2.35 -1.85
N CYS A 25 -11.58 1.94 -1.11
CA CYS A 25 -12.90 1.47 -1.62
C CYS A 25 -13.15 -0.05 -1.80
N PHE A 26 -12.45 -0.93 -1.09
CA PHE A 26 -13.12 -2.17 -0.61
C PHE A 26 -13.22 -2.25 0.92
N VAL A 27 -12.64 -1.28 1.64
CA VAL A 27 -12.74 -1.18 3.11
C VAL A 27 -14.00 -0.39 3.52
N GLU A 28 -14.40 0.67 2.81
CA GLU A 28 -15.57 1.48 3.21
C GLU A 28 -16.92 0.88 2.82
N SER A 29 -17.07 0.18 1.69
CA SER A 29 -18.36 -0.40 1.29
C SER A 29 -18.61 -1.83 1.81
N CYS A 30 -17.64 -2.47 2.46
CA CYS A 30 -17.85 -3.77 3.09
C CYS A 30 -18.33 -3.67 4.55
N ILE A 31 -18.29 -2.48 5.14
CA ILE A 31 -18.69 -2.28 6.54
C ILE A 31 -20.19 -1.91 6.62
N LEU A 32 -20.71 -1.11 5.68
CA LEU A 32 -22.12 -0.67 5.64
C LEU A 32 -23.09 -1.59 4.90
N SER A 33 -22.70 -2.80 4.50
CA SER A 33 -23.63 -3.75 3.90
C SER A 33 -23.41 -5.15 4.44
N THR A 34 -24.42 -5.65 5.14
CA THR A 34 -24.68 -7.08 5.37
C THR A 34 -24.83 -7.88 4.07
N HIS A 35 -24.60 -7.29 2.89
CA HIS A 35 -24.37 -7.99 1.64
C HIS A 35 -22.88 -8.27 1.40
N TYR A 36 -22.54 -9.55 1.54
CA TYR A 36 -21.33 -10.21 1.05
C TYR A 36 -20.78 -9.56 -0.24
N GLY A 37 -19.54 -9.06 -0.17
CA GLY A 37 -18.81 -8.52 -1.33
C GLY A 37 -18.82 -9.50 -2.51
N SER A 38 -18.70 -8.96 -3.73
CA SER A 38 -18.76 -9.76 -4.96
C SER A 38 -17.70 -10.87 -4.95
N LEU A 39 -18.12 -12.12 -4.87
CA LEU A 39 -17.26 -13.30 -4.97
C LEU A 39 -17.02 -13.61 -6.44
N LEU A 40 -15.83 -14.10 -6.78
CA LEU A 40 -15.49 -14.50 -8.14
C LEU A 40 -15.29 -16.03 -8.17
N ILE A 41 -16.10 -16.72 -8.99
CA ILE A 41 -15.90 -18.14 -9.28
C ILE A 41 -15.11 -18.25 -10.59
N VAL A 42 -13.96 -18.91 -10.51
CA VAL A 42 -13.06 -19.16 -11.64
C VAL A 42 -12.84 -20.66 -11.82
N ASN A 43 -12.53 -21.06 -13.04
CA ASN A 43 -12.06 -22.41 -13.37
C ASN A 43 -10.60 -22.37 -13.80
N ILE A 44 -9.81 -23.40 -13.48
CA ILE A 44 -8.42 -23.53 -13.92
C ILE A 44 -8.38 -24.32 -15.22
N ILE A 45 -7.91 -23.76 -16.33
CA ILE A 45 -7.96 -24.45 -17.63
C ILE A 45 -6.65 -25.19 -17.99
N ILE A 46 -5.47 -24.68 -17.62
CA ILE A 46 -4.20 -25.24 -18.14
C ILE A 46 -3.10 -25.27 -17.07
N PHE A 47 -2.36 -26.37 -17.02
CA PHE A 47 -1.03 -26.48 -16.40
C PHE A 47 -0.03 -26.95 -17.47
N ILE A 48 0.74 -26.03 -18.05
CA ILE A 48 1.95 -26.40 -18.79
C ILE A 48 3.07 -25.55 -18.20
N SER A 49 4.11 -26.21 -17.69
CA SER A 49 5.38 -25.66 -17.19
C SER A 49 5.35 -24.15 -16.90
N LYS A 50 4.90 -23.80 -15.68
CA LYS A 50 4.90 -22.44 -15.08
C LYS A 50 3.87 -21.41 -15.58
N LYS A 51 2.94 -21.74 -16.48
CA LYS A 51 1.82 -20.85 -16.82
C LYS A 51 0.49 -21.53 -16.51
N ALA A 52 -0.18 -21.03 -15.47
CA ALA A 52 -1.54 -21.43 -15.14
C ALA A 52 -2.50 -20.28 -15.50
N CYS A 53 -3.67 -20.62 -16.02
CA CYS A 53 -4.68 -19.65 -16.44
C CYS A 53 -6.02 -19.94 -15.76
N LEU A 54 -6.73 -18.87 -15.42
CA LEU A 54 -8.08 -18.89 -14.89
C LEU A 54 -9.07 -18.47 -15.97
N THR A 55 -10.29 -18.99 -15.91
CA THR A 55 -11.41 -18.55 -16.76
C THR A 55 -12.69 -18.34 -15.99
N ASP A 56 -13.51 -17.44 -16.51
CA ASP A 56 -14.91 -17.27 -16.13
C ASP A 56 -15.88 -17.92 -17.14
N GLY A 57 -15.36 -18.71 -18.08
CA GLY A 57 -16.11 -19.34 -19.16
C GLY A 57 -16.21 -18.52 -20.45
N TRP A 58 -15.73 -17.27 -20.43
CA TRP A 58 -15.74 -16.37 -21.59
C TRP A 58 -14.33 -15.92 -21.96
N TYR A 59 -13.53 -15.56 -20.96
CA TYR A 59 -12.16 -15.07 -21.14
C TYR A 59 -11.18 -15.86 -20.28
N GLN A 60 -9.89 -15.75 -20.63
CA GLN A 60 -8.80 -16.37 -19.88
C GLN A 60 -7.85 -15.30 -19.38
N ILE A 61 -7.33 -15.49 -18.17
CA ILE A 61 -6.33 -14.59 -17.57
C ILE A 61 -5.25 -15.41 -16.88
N ALA A 62 -3.99 -14.99 -17.03
CA ALA A 62 -2.90 -15.54 -16.24
C ALA A 62 -3.15 -15.29 -14.76
N TRP A 63 -2.61 -16.13 -13.88
CA TRP A 63 -2.73 -15.89 -12.44
C TRP A 63 -1.45 -16.23 -11.69
N TYR A 64 -1.29 -15.60 -10.52
CA TYR A 64 -0.18 -15.84 -9.61
C TYR A 64 -0.71 -16.50 -8.33
N PRO A 65 -0.49 -17.82 -8.14
CA PRO A 65 -0.78 -18.47 -6.88
C PRO A 65 0.21 -18.01 -5.80
N ASP A 66 -0.28 -17.87 -4.58
CA ASP A 66 0.58 -17.76 -3.40
C ASP A 66 1.24 -19.12 -3.06
N PRO A 67 2.18 -19.17 -2.09
CA PRO A 67 2.85 -20.43 -1.76
C PRO A 67 1.88 -21.51 -1.27
N MET A 68 0.83 -21.16 -0.52
CA MET A 68 -0.20 -22.12 -0.09
C MET A 68 -0.92 -22.76 -1.29
N LEU A 69 -1.41 -21.96 -2.25
CA LEU A 69 -2.08 -22.43 -3.45
C LEU A 69 -1.12 -23.23 -4.33
N THR A 70 0.14 -22.82 -4.41
CA THR A 70 1.20 -23.56 -5.11
C THR A 70 1.38 -24.96 -4.52
N THR A 71 1.40 -25.11 -3.19
CA THR A 71 1.47 -26.42 -2.53
C THR A 71 0.21 -27.28 -2.80
N LEU A 72 -0.97 -26.67 -2.85
CA LEU A 72 -2.20 -27.38 -3.19
C LEU A 72 -2.23 -27.87 -4.65
N ILE A 73 -1.61 -27.13 -5.55
CA ILE A 73 -1.41 -27.52 -6.95
C ILE A 73 -0.41 -28.66 -7.06
N THR A 74 0.77 -28.52 -6.45
CA THR A 74 1.84 -29.53 -6.55
C THR A 74 1.46 -30.86 -5.89
N SER A 75 0.68 -30.80 -4.80
CA SER A 75 0.09 -31.99 -4.16
C SER A 75 -1.09 -32.59 -4.94
N GLY A 76 -1.52 -31.97 -6.05
CA GLY A 76 -2.62 -32.44 -6.89
C GLY A 76 -4.01 -32.32 -6.27
N LYS A 77 -4.16 -31.53 -5.20
CA LYS A 77 -5.47 -31.20 -4.60
C LYS A 77 -6.24 -30.20 -5.46
N ILE A 78 -5.52 -29.28 -6.10
CA ILE A 78 -6.06 -28.39 -7.12
C ILE A 78 -5.54 -28.88 -8.48
N ARG A 79 -6.47 -29.18 -9.39
CA ARG A 79 -6.17 -29.69 -10.75
C ARG A 79 -6.80 -28.81 -11.81
N VAL A 80 -6.34 -28.95 -13.05
CA VAL A 80 -7.07 -28.44 -14.21
C VAL A 80 -8.54 -28.92 -14.15
N GLY A 81 -9.47 -28.04 -14.48
CA GLY A 81 -10.91 -28.23 -14.40
C GLY A 81 -11.50 -27.93 -13.02
N SER A 82 -10.69 -27.73 -11.98
CA SER A 82 -11.18 -27.39 -10.65
C SER A 82 -11.84 -26.01 -10.67
N LYS A 83 -13.03 -25.91 -10.09
CA LYS A 83 -13.71 -24.63 -9.86
C LYS A 83 -13.33 -24.12 -8.48
N LEU A 84 -12.86 -22.88 -8.44
CA LEU A 84 -12.48 -22.18 -7.22
C LEU A 84 -13.34 -20.94 -7.07
N VAL A 85 -13.54 -20.53 -5.83
CA VAL A 85 -14.18 -19.28 -5.47
C VAL A 85 -13.24 -18.47 -4.61
N THR A 86 -13.13 -17.19 -4.91
CA THR A 86 -12.20 -16.27 -4.24
C THR A 86 -12.91 -14.96 -3.89
N ALA A 87 -12.45 -14.32 -2.81
CA ALA A 87 -12.72 -12.91 -2.54
C ALA A 87 -11.41 -12.13 -2.43
N GLY A 88 -11.46 -10.82 -2.68
CA GLY A 88 -10.27 -9.96 -2.60
C GLY A 88 -9.17 -10.35 -3.59
N ALA A 89 -9.54 -10.82 -4.78
CA ALA A 89 -8.58 -11.06 -5.85
C ALA A 89 -8.07 -9.73 -6.41
N GLU A 90 -6.76 -9.63 -6.64
CA GLU A 90 -6.12 -8.41 -7.10
C GLU A 90 -5.70 -8.56 -8.56
N LEU A 91 -6.09 -7.63 -9.43
CA LEU A 91 -5.55 -7.56 -10.78
C LEU A 91 -4.17 -6.91 -10.74
N VAL A 92 -3.14 -7.63 -11.14
CA VAL A 92 -1.75 -7.19 -11.19
C VAL A 92 -1.37 -6.92 -12.65
N VAL A 93 -0.71 -5.78 -12.91
CA VAL A 93 -0.13 -5.52 -14.23
C VAL A 93 1.20 -6.24 -14.30
N THR A 94 1.36 -7.07 -15.31
CA THR A 94 2.63 -7.75 -15.59
C THR A 94 3.30 -6.98 -16.72
N ASN A 95 4.49 -6.44 -16.49
CA ASN A 95 5.24 -5.81 -17.58
C ASN A 95 5.39 -6.83 -18.72
N PRO A 96 5.02 -6.49 -19.97
CA PRO A 96 5.21 -7.37 -21.10
C PRO A 96 6.72 -7.42 -21.42
N SER A 97 7.48 -8.20 -20.66
CA SER A 97 8.85 -8.53 -21.01
C SER A 97 8.82 -9.52 -22.16
N SER A 98 9.17 -9.05 -23.36
CA SER A 98 9.73 -9.86 -24.45
C SER A 98 8.89 -11.07 -24.89
N THR A 99 7.90 -10.82 -25.74
CA THR A 99 7.65 -11.75 -26.85
C THR A 99 7.74 -10.94 -28.13
N ASN A 100 8.81 -11.18 -28.89
CA ASN A 100 9.04 -10.69 -30.26
C ASN A 100 7.97 -11.23 -31.22
N ASN A 101 6.71 -10.88 -31.02
CA ASN A 101 5.68 -11.06 -32.02
C ASN A 101 5.10 -9.67 -32.28
N GLN A 102 5.67 -9.01 -33.29
CA GLN A 102 4.94 -7.94 -33.96
C GLN A 102 3.54 -8.47 -34.30
N PRO A 103 2.47 -7.68 -34.08
CA PRO A 103 1.15 -8.08 -34.50
C PRO A 103 1.15 -8.18 -36.04
N LYS A 104 1.19 -9.41 -36.57
CA LYS A 104 0.91 -9.66 -37.99
C LYS A 104 -0.56 -9.34 -38.22
N ARG A 105 -0.83 -8.12 -38.68
CA ARG A 105 -2.13 -7.76 -39.28
C ARG A 105 -2.46 -8.77 -40.38
N LYS A 106 -3.46 -9.62 -40.14
CA LYS A 106 -4.26 -10.22 -41.21
C LYS A 106 -5.68 -9.68 -41.09
N CYS A 107 -6.09 -8.99 -42.14
CA CYS A 107 -7.44 -8.47 -42.34
C CYS A 107 -8.37 -9.57 -42.90
N SER A 108 -9.67 -9.28 -42.83
CA SER A 108 -10.86 -9.98 -43.37
C SER A 108 -11.60 -10.80 -42.30
N SER A 109 -12.89 -10.61 -42.00
CA SER A 109 -13.99 -9.91 -42.69
C SER A 109 -15.19 -9.77 -41.73
N GLY A 110 -15.91 -8.64 -41.77
CA GLY A 110 -17.34 -8.52 -41.47
C GLY A 110 -17.82 -8.72 -40.03
N ASP A 111 -17.80 -7.64 -39.24
CA ASP A 111 -18.93 -7.13 -38.43
C ASP A 111 -18.41 -6.01 -37.52
N GLU A 112 -18.77 -4.77 -37.85
CA GLU A 112 -18.29 -3.56 -37.19
C GLU A 112 -19.07 -3.28 -35.89
N GLN A 113 -18.68 -3.98 -34.83
CA GLN A 113 -18.50 -3.34 -33.53
C GLN A 113 -17.04 -3.52 -33.16
N ILE A 114 -16.30 -2.42 -33.18
CA ILE A 114 -14.91 -2.37 -32.72
C ILE A 114 -14.93 -2.82 -31.27
N ASP A 115 -14.58 -4.08 -31.02
CA ASP A 115 -14.35 -4.60 -29.68
C ASP A 115 -13.12 -3.86 -29.15
N GLU A 116 -13.35 -2.71 -28.53
CA GLU A 116 -12.37 -1.72 -28.05
C GLU A 116 -11.27 -2.37 -27.18
N PHE A 117 -11.53 -3.58 -26.67
CA PHE A 117 -10.66 -4.34 -25.78
C PHE A 117 -9.93 -5.52 -26.43
N LYS A 118 -10.04 -5.73 -27.75
CA LYS A 118 -9.39 -6.88 -28.45
C LYS A 118 -7.86 -6.84 -28.33
N HIS A 119 -7.28 -5.66 -28.23
CA HIS A 119 -5.84 -5.47 -28.04
C HIS A 119 -5.33 -5.92 -26.66
N LEU A 120 -6.22 -6.18 -25.70
CA LEU A 120 -5.87 -6.65 -24.36
C LEU A 120 -5.75 -8.18 -24.27
N TYR A 121 -6.10 -8.91 -25.33
CA TYR A 121 -6.02 -10.37 -25.39
C TYR A 121 -5.02 -10.78 -26.47
N GLY A 122 -4.22 -11.81 -26.18
CA GLY A 122 -3.27 -12.37 -27.13
C GLY A 122 -3.98 -13.21 -28.19
N ASP A 123 -3.21 -13.68 -29.17
CA ASP A 123 -3.70 -14.62 -30.20
C ASP A 123 -4.22 -15.94 -29.60
N ASP A 124 -3.83 -16.26 -28.36
CA ASP A 124 -4.27 -17.39 -27.55
C ASP A 124 -5.55 -17.11 -26.73
N GLY A 125 -6.12 -15.90 -26.83
CA GLY A 125 -7.30 -15.48 -26.07
C GLY A 125 -7.06 -15.21 -24.59
N VAL A 126 -5.79 -15.20 -24.14
CA VAL A 126 -5.40 -14.89 -22.76
C VAL A 126 -5.14 -13.38 -22.64
N ALA A 127 -5.60 -12.76 -21.56
CA ALA A 127 -5.30 -11.36 -21.30
C ALA A 127 -3.78 -11.11 -21.20
N VAL A 128 -3.27 -10.18 -21.99
CA VAL A 128 -1.83 -9.87 -22.09
C VAL A 128 -1.49 -8.71 -21.16
N GLY A 129 -0.32 -8.79 -20.51
CA GLY A 129 0.16 -7.73 -19.63
C GLY A 129 -0.58 -7.66 -18.29
N MET A 130 -1.40 -8.66 -17.96
CA MET A 130 -2.17 -8.72 -16.73
C MET A 130 -2.22 -10.13 -16.15
N ALA A 131 -2.28 -10.21 -14.82
CA ALA A 131 -2.53 -11.45 -14.12
C ALA A 131 -3.43 -11.21 -12.91
N LEU A 132 -4.22 -12.23 -12.55
CA LEU A 132 -5.01 -12.23 -11.35
C LEU A 132 -4.22 -12.84 -10.19
N LYS A 133 -4.06 -12.11 -9.09
CA LYS A 133 -3.46 -12.64 -7.87
C LYS A 133 -4.55 -13.13 -6.94
N LEU A 134 -4.47 -14.40 -6.57
CA LEU A 134 -5.39 -15.04 -5.62
C LEU A 134 -4.70 -15.23 -4.28
N HIS A 135 -5.46 -15.06 -3.19
CA HIS A 135 -5.01 -15.33 -1.83
C HIS A 135 -5.62 -16.66 -1.36
N GLY A 136 -4.78 -17.62 -0.97
CA GLY A 136 -5.17 -18.96 -0.55
C GLY A 136 -6.10 -18.97 0.67
N ASN A 137 -5.87 -18.08 1.63
CA ASN A 137 -6.74 -17.87 2.79
C ASN A 137 -8.13 -17.35 2.39
N SER A 138 -8.25 -16.73 1.22
CA SER A 138 -9.51 -16.22 0.66
C SER A 138 -10.03 -17.03 -0.53
N THR A 139 -9.43 -18.19 -0.82
CA THR A 139 -9.79 -19.05 -1.96
C THR A 139 -10.22 -20.43 -1.48
N ARG A 140 -11.34 -20.95 -1.98
CA ARG A 140 -11.87 -22.27 -1.63
C ARG A 140 -12.33 -23.04 -2.86
N PRO A 141 -12.32 -24.39 -2.86
CA PRO A 141 -12.93 -25.17 -3.92
C PRO A 141 -14.46 -25.09 -3.87
N VAL A 142 -15.11 -25.12 -5.04
CA VAL A 142 -16.58 -25.20 -5.16
C VAL A 142 -17.02 -26.42 -5.94
N SER A 143 -18.32 -26.72 -5.85
CA SER A 143 -18.94 -27.80 -6.62
C SER A 143 -18.69 -27.64 -8.12
N TRP A 144 -18.55 -28.78 -8.81
CA TRP A 144 -18.36 -28.84 -10.26
C TRP A 144 -19.49 -28.17 -11.04
N CYS A 145 -20.72 -28.13 -10.51
CA CYS A 145 -21.88 -27.51 -11.14
C CYS A 145 -22.01 -26.01 -10.87
N SER A 146 -21.14 -25.42 -10.03
CA SER A 146 -21.18 -23.99 -9.73
C SER A 146 -20.96 -23.15 -10.99
N ARG A 147 -21.79 -22.11 -11.18
CA ARG A 147 -21.69 -21.19 -12.32
C ARG A 147 -20.44 -20.32 -12.19
N LEU A 148 -19.70 -20.16 -13.28
CA LEU A 148 -18.52 -19.30 -13.34
C LEU A 148 -18.92 -17.81 -13.38
N GLY A 149 -17.99 -16.94 -12.97
CA GLY A 149 -18.17 -15.50 -12.93
C GLY A 149 -18.52 -14.97 -11.53
N PHE A 150 -19.06 -13.75 -11.47
CA PHE A 150 -19.42 -13.13 -10.19
C PHE A 150 -20.62 -13.82 -9.55
N THR A 151 -20.53 -14.07 -8.25
CA THR A 151 -21.65 -14.52 -7.42
C THR A 151 -21.76 -13.67 -6.17
N THR A 152 -23.00 -13.39 -5.78
CA THR A 152 -23.34 -12.77 -4.48
C THR A 152 -23.77 -13.82 -3.46
N LYS A 153 -24.04 -15.04 -3.90
CA LYS A 153 -24.48 -16.15 -3.05
C LYS A 153 -23.27 -16.98 -2.64
N GLN A 154 -23.23 -17.31 -1.35
CA GLN A 154 -22.36 -18.34 -0.82
C GLN A 154 -22.64 -19.66 -1.56
N PRO A 155 -21.62 -20.39 -2.03
CA PRO A 155 -21.81 -21.69 -2.65
C PRO A 155 -22.39 -22.66 -1.62
N SER A 156 -23.37 -23.44 -2.05
CA SER A 156 -24.12 -24.39 -1.21
C SER A 156 -23.29 -25.58 -0.72
N SER A 157 -22.04 -25.72 -1.16
CA SER A 157 -21.19 -26.90 -0.96
C SER A 157 -20.56 -27.01 0.44
N GLY A 158 -21.12 -26.40 1.49
CA GLY A 158 -20.67 -26.54 2.89
C GLY A 158 -19.29 -25.96 3.21
N ALA A 159 -18.47 -25.66 2.20
CA ALA A 159 -17.28 -24.82 2.28
C ALA A 159 -17.72 -23.36 2.16
N GLY A 160 -18.42 -22.85 3.18
CA GLY A 160 -18.78 -21.43 3.27
C GLY A 160 -17.54 -20.59 3.06
N LEU A 161 -17.58 -19.63 2.13
CA LEU A 161 -16.40 -18.81 1.89
C LEU A 161 -16.11 -17.93 3.09
N TYR A 162 -17.13 -17.40 3.75
CA TYR A 162 -16.96 -16.44 4.83
C TYR A 162 -18.08 -16.52 5.87
N PRO A 163 -17.74 -16.40 7.15
CA PRO A 163 -16.39 -16.25 7.71
C PRO A 163 -15.57 -17.55 7.66
N VAL A 164 -14.29 -17.43 7.31
CA VAL A 164 -13.36 -18.57 7.29
C VAL A 164 -13.01 -18.99 8.72
N PRO A 165 -12.96 -20.30 9.05
CA PRO A 165 -12.48 -20.77 10.35
C PRO A 165 -10.99 -20.47 10.54
N LEU A 166 -10.60 -20.00 11.73
CA LEU A 166 -9.21 -19.63 12.03
C LEU A 166 -8.25 -20.82 11.84
N CYS A 167 -8.68 -22.03 12.18
CA CYS A 167 -7.87 -23.24 12.05
C CYS A 167 -7.51 -23.60 10.59
N THR A 168 -8.08 -22.90 9.60
CA THR A 168 -7.80 -23.11 8.17
C THR A 168 -6.88 -22.04 7.58
N LEU A 169 -6.50 -21.03 8.36
CA LEU A 169 -5.59 -19.99 7.93
C LEU A 169 -4.17 -20.52 7.91
N SER A 170 -3.41 -20.10 6.90
CA SER A 170 -1.98 -20.39 6.77
C SER A 170 -1.20 -19.08 6.66
N SER A 171 0.01 -19.05 7.24
CA SER A 171 0.96 -17.93 7.07
C SER A 171 1.30 -17.68 5.60
N ASP A 172 1.24 -18.73 4.79
CA ASP A 172 1.62 -18.74 3.38
C ASP A 172 0.43 -18.48 2.44
N GLY A 173 -0.78 -18.31 3.00
CA GLY A 173 -2.04 -18.16 2.27
C GLY A 173 -2.45 -16.72 1.97
N GLY A 174 -1.58 -15.74 2.22
CA GLY A 174 -1.88 -14.32 1.98
C GLY A 174 -3.04 -13.79 2.83
N ILE A 175 -3.74 -12.78 2.31
CA ILE A 175 -4.78 -12.05 3.05
C ILE A 175 -6.04 -12.91 3.19
N CYS A 176 -6.64 -12.90 4.39
CA CYS A 176 -7.99 -13.41 4.62
C CYS A 176 -9.00 -12.26 4.54
N SER A 177 -10.03 -12.40 3.71
CA SER A 177 -11.00 -11.31 3.51
C SER A 177 -12.06 -11.20 4.61
N SER A 178 -12.43 -12.29 5.28
CA SER A 178 -13.35 -12.23 6.41
C SER A 178 -13.21 -13.42 7.36
N ILE A 179 -13.13 -13.08 8.65
CA ILE A 179 -13.11 -14.01 9.78
C ILE A 179 -14.23 -13.63 10.75
N ARG A 180 -14.69 -14.60 11.54
CA ARG A 180 -15.66 -14.35 12.61
C ARG A 180 -15.11 -14.91 13.89
N VAL A 181 -14.92 -14.01 14.84
CA VAL A 181 -14.17 -14.28 16.05
C VAL A 181 -14.83 -13.59 17.23
N VAL A 182 -14.55 -14.10 18.42
CA VAL A 182 -14.83 -13.44 19.69
C VAL A 182 -13.53 -12.82 20.21
N ILE A 183 -13.60 -11.57 20.66
CA ILE A 183 -12.46 -10.90 21.29
C ILE A 183 -12.32 -11.45 22.70
N GLN A 184 -11.22 -12.14 22.99
CA GLN A 184 -10.91 -12.64 24.32
C GLN A 184 -10.21 -11.58 25.19
N ARG A 185 -9.30 -10.81 24.60
CA ARG A 185 -8.53 -9.80 25.34
C ARG A 185 -8.12 -8.65 24.44
N ARG A 186 -8.25 -7.43 24.96
CA ARG A 186 -7.68 -6.22 24.37
C ARG A 186 -6.37 -5.89 25.08
N TYR A 187 -5.27 -5.71 24.34
CA TYR A 187 -4.00 -5.26 24.90
C TYR A 187 -3.93 -3.73 24.94
N SER A 188 -2.98 -3.19 25.72
CA SER A 188 -2.69 -1.76 25.73
C SER A 188 -2.19 -1.31 24.36
N LEU A 189 -2.41 -0.03 24.05
CA LEU A 189 -1.93 0.56 22.82
C LEU A 189 -0.40 0.46 22.71
N GLN A 190 0.10 0.14 21.52
CA GLN A 190 1.52 0.10 21.19
C GLN A 190 1.80 1.01 20.01
N TYR A 191 3.03 1.51 19.90
CA TYR A 191 3.45 2.37 18.80
C TYR A 191 4.57 1.67 18.04
N MET A 192 4.43 1.52 16.73
CA MET A 192 5.44 0.93 15.87
C MET A 192 6.10 2.02 15.04
N GLU A 193 7.40 2.23 15.25
CA GLU A 193 8.20 3.09 14.41
C GLU A 193 8.87 2.26 13.30
N THR A 194 8.73 2.72 12.06
CA THR A 194 9.38 2.12 10.89
C THR A 194 10.61 2.94 10.53
N LEU A 195 11.79 2.34 10.64
CA LEU A 195 13.05 2.93 10.26
C LEU A 195 13.47 2.41 8.89
N GLU A 196 13.83 3.33 7.99
CA GLU A 196 14.46 2.98 6.73
C GLU A 196 15.98 2.85 6.98
N VAL A 197 16.53 1.67 6.73
CA VAL A 197 17.96 1.43 6.84
C VAL A 197 18.58 1.80 5.49
N PRO A 198 19.49 2.79 5.42
CA PRO A 198 20.21 3.09 4.19
C PRO A 198 21.06 1.89 3.78
N GLU A 199 21.06 1.55 2.48
CA GLU A 199 21.71 0.36 1.90
C GLU A 199 23.23 0.26 2.10
N GLN A 200 23.87 1.29 2.67
CA GLN A 200 25.33 1.41 2.76
C GLN A 200 25.98 0.49 3.81
N ASN A 201 25.21 -0.19 4.66
CA ASN A 201 25.74 -1.11 5.70
C ASN A 201 25.27 -2.55 5.49
N ALA A 202 25.27 -3.04 4.24
CA ALA A 202 24.86 -4.39 3.88
C ALA A 202 25.74 -5.50 4.52
N ASP A 203 26.92 -5.17 5.06
CA ASP A 203 27.86 -6.14 5.61
C ASP A 203 27.47 -6.65 7.02
N THR A 204 26.52 -6.00 7.71
CA THR A 204 26.17 -6.34 9.11
C THR A 204 24.74 -6.86 9.32
N SER A 205 23.89 -6.94 8.30
CA SER A 205 22.49 -7.38 8.43
C SER A 205 22.23 -8.83 8.00
N THR A 206 23.28 -9.63 7.83
CA THR A 206 23.25 -10.99 7.23
C THR A 206 23.11 -12.14 8.23
N LEU A 207 22.39 -11.98 9.36
CA LEU A 207 22.25 -13.10 10.30
C LEU A 207 20.86 -13.42 10.87
N LEU A 208 19.77 -12.82 10.42
CA LEU A 208 18.44 -13.23 10.90
C LEU A 208 17.34 -13.15 9.83
N THR A 209 17.40 -14.03 8.81
CA THR A 209 16.26 -14.82 8.28
C THR A 209 16.66 -15.53 6.99
N ARG A 210 17.34 -16.68 7.13
CA ARG A 210 17.40 -17.69 6.08
C ARG A 210 16.23 -18.64 6.28
N THR A 211 15.21 -18.57 5.42
CA THR A 211 14.56 -19.73 4.79
C THR A 211 13.44 -19.29 3.86
N ASN A 212 13.55 -19.75 2.60
CA ASN A 212 12.53 -19.89 1.57
C ASN A 212 12.41 -18.73 0.55
N SER A 213 13.31 -18.80 -0.43
CA SER A 213 13.33 -18.07 -1.69
C SER A 213 12.18 -18.48 -2.62
N GLY A 214 11.33 -17.53 -2.98
CA GLY A 214 10.41 -17.56 -4.12
C GLY A 214 10.60 -16.29 -4.98
N PRO A 215 10.08 -16.26 -6.21
CA PRO A 215 10.54 -15.37 -7.30
C PRO A 215 9.99 -13.93 -7.23
N ASP A 216 9.86 -13.37 -6.02
CA ASP A 216 9.36 -12.00 -5.80
C ASP A 216 10.50 -11.09 -5.33
N GLU A 217 11.62 -11.09 -6.07
CA GLU A 217 12.88 -10.45 -5.68
C GLU A 217 12.77 -8.93 -5.47
N LEU A 218 11.82 -8.25 -6.12
CA LEU A 218 11.71 -6.79 -6.03
C LEU A 218 10.87 -6.33 -4.83
N SER A 219 9.82 -7.09 -4.47
CA SER A 219 9.00 -6.79 -3.28
C SER A 219 9.67 -7.23 -1.98
N SER A 220 10.45 -8.31 -2.04
CA SER A 220 11.23 -8.83 -0.91
C SER A 220 12.46 -7.98 -0.59
N LYS A 221 13.14 -7.40 -1.59
CA LYS A 221 14.23 -6.41 -1.38
C LYS A 221 13.76 -5.19 -0.59
N PHE A 222 12.60 -4.61 -0.91
CA PHE A 222 12.04 -3.47 -0.16
C PHE A 222 11.60 -3.82 1.27
N ARG A 223 11.24 -5.07 1.55
CA ARG A 223 10.84 -5.52 2.90
C ARG A 223 12.02 -5.73 3.85
N LEU A 224 13.22 -6.00 3.34
CA LEU A 224 14.40 -6.35 4.13
C LEU A 224 15.10 -5.14 4.78
N ASN A 225 14.92 -3.92 4.26
CA ASN A 225 15.59 -2.72 4.77
C ASN A 225 14.77 -1.90 5.77
N ARG A 226 13.64 -2.43 6.28
CA ARG A 226 12.80 -1.73 7.24
C ARG A 226 12.85 -2.36 8.62
N ARG A 227 13.54 -1.70 9.55
CA ARG A 227 13.56 -2.10 10.97
C ARG A 227 12.31 -1.54 11.66
N ARG A 228 11.59 -2.39 12.38
CA ARG A 228 10.39 -1.99 13.14
C ARG A 228 10.70 -1.99 14.63
N ILE A 229 10.45 -0.87 15.29
CA ILE A 229 10.62 -0.70 16.75
C ILE A 229 9.25 -0.58 17.38
N PHE A 230 8.96 -1.41 18.38
CA PHE A 230 7.69 -1.37 19.11
C PHE A 230 7.90 -0.70 20.47
N ARG A 231 7.07 0.28 20.78
CA ARG A 231 7.06 1.02 22.04
C ARG A 231 5.71 0.90 22.74
N SER A 232 5.74 0.99 24.07
CA SER A 232 4.55 1.25 24.88
C SER A 232 4.20 2.74 24.83
N GLU A 233 3.01 3.09 25.28
CA GLU A 233 2.55 4.49 25.38
C GLU A 233 3.53 5.40 26.13
N ARG A 234 3.94 5.02 27.36
CA ARG A 234 4.94 5.80 28.13
C ARG A 234 6.29 5.94 27.42
N ALA A 235 6.72 4.89 26.73
CA ALA A 235 7.99 4.90 26.01
C ALA A 235 7.91 5.78 24.74
N GLU A 236 6.77 5.82 24.06
CA GLU A 236 6.56 6.70 22.93
C GLU A 236 6.47 8.17 23.38
N GLU A 237 5.73 8.48 24.45
CA GLU A 237 5.72 9.85 25.00
C GLU A 237 7.12 10.34 25.38
N ALA A 238 7.94 9.47 25.98
CA ALA A 238 9.33 9.81 26.29
C ALA A 238 10.15 10.10 25.04
N GLU A 239 9.99 9.30 23.98
CA GLU A 239 10.69 9.53 22.71
C GLU A 239 10.19 10.77 21.98
N VAL A 240 8.89 11.08 22.03
CA VAL A 240 8.32 12.33 21.50
C VAL A 240 8.98 13.54 22.17
N ARG A 241 9.08 13.54 23.52
CA ARG A 241 9.75 14.63 24.25
C ARG A 241 11.22 14.79 23.83
N LEU A 242 11.95 13.67 23.67
CA LEU A 242 13.33 13.69 23.22
C LEU A 242 13.47 14.20 21.77
N TYR A 243 12.56 13.77 20.89
CA TYR A 243 12.50 14.22 19.50
C TYR A 243 12.20 15.72 19.41
N GLU A 244 11.23 16.22 20.16
CA GLU A 244 10.91 17.63 20.24
C GLU A 244 12.07 18.46 20.79
N ALA A 245 12.75 17.97 21.84
CA ALA A 245 13.94 18.63 22.38
C ALA A 245 15.08 18.69 21.34
N ARG A 246 15.31 17.63 20.56
CA ARG A 246 16.28 17.64 19.45
C ARG A 246 15.87 18.63 18.36
N ARG A 247 14.59 18.59 17.95
CA ARG A 247 14.03 19.47 16.93
C ARG A 247 14.14 20.95 17.32
N LEU A 248 13.84 21.30 18.56
CA LEU A 248 13.96 22.67 19.07
C LEU A 248 15.42 23.16 19.04
N LYS A 249 16.38 22.32 19.43
CA LYS A 249 17.82 22.67 19.33
C LYS A 249 18.28 22.94 17.90
N VAL A 250 17.76 22.18 16.94
CA VAL A 250 18.08 22.38 15.52
C VAL A 250 17.45 23.67 15.00
N ILE A 251 16.21 23.97 15.39
CA ILE A 251 15.55 25.23 15.04
C ILE A 251 16.33 26.42 15.61
N ASP A 252 16.72 26.35 16.88
CA ASP A 252 17.52 27.39 17.55
C ASP A 252 18.84 27.63 16.79
N GLY A 253 19.59 26.56 16.49
CA GLY A 253 20.81 26.67 15.69
C GLY A 253 20.59 27.16 14.25
N ALA A 254 19.43 26.91 13.64
CA ALA A 254 19.09 27.45 12.32
C ALA A 254 18.73 28.94 12.40
N LEU A 255 18.03 29.37 13.45
CA LEU A 255 17.73 30.78 13.71
C LEU A 255 19.01 31.57 13.98
N ASP A 256 19.96 31.02 14.75
CA ASP A 256 21.27 31.63 14.99
C ASP A 256 22.02 31.88 13.67
N LYS A 257 21.97 30.94 12.73
CA LYS A 257 22.58 31.10 11.40
C LYS A 257 21.91 32.22 10.58
N LEU A 258 20.59 32.40 10.72
CA LEU A 258 19.86 33.44 10.02
C LEU A 258 20.15 34.84 10.59
N VAL A 259 20.43 34.95 11.88
CA VAL A 259 20.69 36.22 12.59
C VAL A 259 22.19 36.57 12.65
N ALA A 260 23.07 35.64 12.29
CA ALA A 260 24.51 35.83 12.31
C ALA A 260 24.95 37.03 11.46
N ASN A 261 25.32 38.11 12.13
CA ASN A 261 25.87 39.32 11.53
C ASN A 261 27.40 39.28 11.57
N ASP A 262 28.04 39.57 10.45
CA ASP A 262 29.49 39.67 10.36
C ASP A 262 29.97 41.04 10.91
N PRO A 263 30.58 41.09 12.11
CA PRO A 263 30.97 42.36 12.74
C PRO A 263 32.08 43.08 11.98
N SER A 264 32.75 42.42 11.03
CA SER A 264 33.80 43.02 10.21
C SER A 264 33.26 43.87 9.06
N LYS A 265 31.98 43.69 8.68
CA LYS A 265 31.35 44.44 7.60
C LYS A 265 30.86 45.81 8.09
N ARG A 266 31.10 46.84 7.29
CA ARG A 266 30.58 48.19 7.56
C ARG A 266 29.06 48.18 7.43
N ARG A 267 28.37 48.65 8.48
CA ARG A 267 26.93 48.85 8.46
C ARG A 267 26.59 50.05 7.58
N ILE A 268 25.77 49.84 6.56
CA ILE A 268 25.35 50.85 5.60
C ILE A 268 23.83 50.70 5.44
N GLN A 269 23.11 51.82 5.50
CA GLN A 269 21.67 51.81 5.25
C GLN A 269 21.43 51.59 3.75
N PRO A 270 20.76 50.50 3.35
CA PRO A 270 20.50 50.24 1.95
C PRO A 270 19.47 51.23 1.40
N THR A 271 19.73 51.81 0.23
CA THR A 271 18.73 52.64 -0.46
C THR A 271 17.70 51.79 -1.19
N HIS A 272 16.53 52.36 -1.49
CA HIS A 272 15.46 51.66 -2.21
C HIS A 272 15.92 51.09 -3.56
N GLU A 273 16.73 51.84 -4.32
CA GLU A 273 17.31 51.37 -5.59
C GLU A 273 18.25 50.17 -5.42
N GLN A 274 19.01 50.13 -4.32
CA GLN A 274 19.91 49.00 -4.02
C GLN A 274 19.12 47.74 -3.66
N LEU A 275 18.03 47.86 -2.90
CA LEU A 275 17.14 46.75 -2.59
C LEU A 275 16.41 46.23 -3.84
N LEU A 276 16.03 47.11 -4.76
CA LEU A 276 15.47 46.71 -6.05
C LEU A 276 16.48 45.96 -6.92
N ALA A 277 17.76 46.37 -6.90
CA ALA A 277 18.82 45.72 -7.66
C ALA A 277 19.09 44.26 -7.22
N LEU A 278 18.81 43.93 -5.96
CA LEU A 278 18.92 42.56 -5.44
C LEU A 278 17.80 41.63 -5.93
N GLY A 279 16.76 42.17 -6.59
CA GLY A 279 15.66 41.38 -7.13
C GLY A 279 14.89 40.64 -6.04
N ASN A 280 14.69 39.33 -6.23
CA ASN A 280 13.95 38.44 -5.33
C ASN A 280 14.86 37.42 -4.62
N ASP A 281 16.15 37.72 -4.47
CA ASP A 281 17.07 36.87 -3.73
C ASP A 281 16.86 37.04 -2.21
N GLY A 282 16.17 36.08 -1.60
CA GLY A 282 15.80 36.13 -0.19
C GLY A 282 17.00 36.17 0.77
N GLU A 283 18.13 35.57 0.41
CA GLU A 283 19.35 35.59 1.23
C GLU A 283 20.00 36.97 1.22
N ALA A 284 20.23 37.52 0.02
CA ALA A 284 20.87 38.81 -0.15
C ALA A 284 20.04 39.95 0.45
N LEU A 285 18.71 39.89 0.29
CA LEU A 285 17.78 40.84 0.90
C LEU A 285 17.80 40.77 2.43
N LEU A 286 17.78 39.55 3.01
CA LEU A 286 17.85 39.37 4.46
C LEU A 286 19.17 39.92 5.03
N GLN A 287 20.28 39.64 4.36
CA GLN A 287 21.60 40.16 4.76
C GLN A 287 21.68 41.69 4.66
N ALA A 288 21.05 42.30 3.65
CA ALA A 288 20.99 43.75 3.53
C ALA A 288 20.22 44.40 4.70
N ILE A 289 19.12 43.77 5.14
CA ILE A 289 18.32 44.23 6.29
C ILE A 289 19.09 44.07 7.60
N LEU A 290 19.70 42.90 7.84
CA LEU A 290 20.42 42.63 9.09
C LEU A 290 21.66 43.51 9.28
N ASN A 291 22.28 43.95 8.19
CA ASN A 291 23.43 44.87 8.21
C ASN A 291 23.04 46.36 8.24
N ALA A 292 21.76 46.69 8.09
CA ALA A 292 21.26 48.07 8.11
C ALA A 292 21.34 48.67 9.54
N PRO A 293 21.79 49.92 9.70
CA PRO A 293 21.68 50.65 10.96
C PRO A 293 20.24 50.77 11.46
N ASP A 294 19.29 51.00 10.55
CA ASP A 294 17.84 51.01 10.83
C ASP A 294 17.14 49.92 10.00
N SER A 295 16.94 48.76 10.65
CA SER A 295 16.27 47.60 10.05
C SER A 295 14.79 47.88 9.72
N MET A 296 14.11 48.74 10.49
CA MET A 296 12.70 49.03 10.28
C MET A 296 12.50 49.88 9.01
N GLU A 297 13.37 50.87 8.81
CA GLU A 297 13.39 51.65 7.58
C GLU A 297 13.72 50.76 6.37
N ALA A 298 14.70 49.86 6.49
CA ALA A 298 15.06 48.93 5.42
C ALA A 298 13.89 48.01 5.03
N GLU A 299 13.17 47.46 6.00
CA GLU A 299 12.00 46.59 5.75
C GLU A 299 10.82 47.33 5.10
N SER A 300 10.61 48.60 5.48
CA SER A 300 9.55 49.44 4.91
C SER A 300 9.75 49.73 3.42
N ASN A 301 11.00 49.77 2.95
CA ASN A 301 11.38 50.04 1.57
C ASN A 301 11.28 48.80 0.65
N LEU A 302 10.97 47.62 1.20
CA LEU A 302 10.79 46.39 0.43
C LEU A 302 9.41 46.32 -0.24
N THR A 303 9.37 45.69 -1.40
CA THR A 303 8.11 45.27 -2.03
C THR A 303 7.53 44.03 -1.34
N GLN A 304 6.24 43.75 -1.56
CA GLN A 304 5.61 42.56 -0.97
C GLN A 304 6.26 41.26 -1.48
N VAL A 305 6.59 41.20 -2.77
CA VAL A 305 7.25 40.03 -3.38
C VAL A 305 8.61 39.75 -2.74
N GLN A 306 9.36 40.81 -2.40
CA GLN A 306 10.64 40.68 -1.70
C GLN A 306 10.47 40.19 -0.26
N ARG A 307 9.43 40.67 0.45
CA ARG A 307 9.10 40.16 1.78
C ARG A 307 8.75 38.67 1.76
N ASP A 308 7.96 38.26 0.78
CA ASP A 308 7.59 36.86 0.60
C ASP A 308 8.82 36.00 0.25
N ALA A 309 9.74 36.50 -0.58
CA ALA A 309 11.00 35.84 -0.92
C ALA A 309 11.91 35.63 0.31
N ILE A 310 12.03 36.65 1.18
CA ILE A 310 12.77 36.54 2.45
C ILE A 310 12.12 35.49 3.36
N GLN A 311 10.78 35.50 3.46
CA GLN A 311 10.05 34.55 4.30
C GLN A 311 10.26 33.11 3.82
N HIS A 312 10.15 32.88 2.51
CA HIS A 312 10.39 31.57 1.91
C HIS A 312 11.83 31.10 2.13
N TYR A 313 12.83 32.00 2.06
CA TYR A 313 14.21 31.67 2.37
C TYR A 313 14.38 31.24 3.83
N LYS A 314 13.84 32.01 4.79
CA LYS A 314 13.86 31.67 6.23
C LYS A 314 13.24 30.30 6.50
N GLU A 315 12.07 30.05 5.90
CA GLU A 315 11.35 28.77 6.04
C GLU A 315 12.14 27.60 5.44
N SER A 316 12.75 27.79 4.26
CA SER A 316 13.58 26.77 3.61
C SER A 316 14.78 26.39 4.47
N ILE A 317 15.52 27.36 5.01
CA ILE A 317 16.71 27.08 5.85
C ILE A 317 16.34 26.29 7.11
N ILE A 318 15.24 26.67 7.78
CA ILE A 318 14.75 25.93 8.95
C ILE A 318 14.30 24.53 8.56
N HIS A 319 13.55 24.41 7.47
CA HIS A 319 13.04 23.14 6.98
C HIS A 319 14.17 22.16 6.60
N ASP A 320 15.18 22.63 5.87
CA ASP A 320 16.33 21.84 5.44
C ASP A 320 17.16 21.39 6.65
N ALA A 321 17.37 22.29 7.62
CA ALA A 321 18.05 21.95 8.88
C ALA A 321 17.30 20.85 9.65
N ILE A 322 15.96 20.91 9.70
CA ILE A 322 15.14 19.89 10.35
C ILE A 322 15.25 18.56 9.59
N ILE A 323 15.10 18.54 8.27
CA ILE A 323 15.15 17.29 7.48
C ILE A 323 16.49 16.59 7.63
N GLU A 324 17.59 17.34 7.61
CA GLU A 324 18.94 16.80 7.70
C GLU A 324 19.24 16.22 9.08
N ASN A 325 18.85 16.93 10.16
CA ASN A 325 19.27 16.58 11.51
C ASN A 325 18.23 15.77 12.28
N VAL A 326 16.94 15.96 11.98
CA VAL A 326 15.80 15.37 12.70
C VAL A 326 14.71 14.99 11.69
N PRO A 327 14.92 13.92 10.90
CA PRO A 327 13.96 13.50 9.90
C PRO A 327 12.62 13.07 10.53
N PRO A 328 11.50 13.26 9.81
CA PRO A 328 10.18 12.90 10.33
C PRO A 328 10.10 11.41 10.62
N ARG A 329 9.57 11.08 11.81
CA ARG A 329 9.42 9.69 12.27
C ARG A 329 8.17 9.06 11.66
N GLN A 330 8.31 7.86 11.10
CA GLN A 330 7.17 7.09 10.60
C GLN A 330 6.62 6.18 11.71
N ILE A 331 5.61 6.67 12.43
CA ILE A 331 5.00 5.97 13.58
C ILE A 331 3.59 5.50 13.23
N THR A 332 3.27 4.26 13.57
CA THR A 332 1.92 3.69 13.41
C THR A 332 1.42 3.20 14.77
N PRO A 333 0.32 3.74 15.29
CA PRO A 333 -0.28 3.23 16.52
C PRO A 333 -1.01 1.90 16.25
N LEU A 334 -0.75 0.90 17.08
CA LEU A 334 -1.20 -0.47 16.93
C LEU A 334 -1.98 -0.94 18.16
N LEU A 335 -3.19 -1.44 17.94
CA LEU A 335 -3.94 -2.17 18.95
C LEU A 335 -3.87 -3.68 18.67
N ARG A 336 -3.40 -4.43 19.67
CA ARG A 336 -3.37 -5.89 19.62
C ARG A 336 -4.61 -6.45 20.30
N LEU A 337 -5.30 -7.37 19.63
CA LEU A 337 -6.47 -8.07 20.13
C LEU A 337 -6.19 -9.57 20.11
N ARG A 338 -6.40 -10.23 21.24
CA ARG A 338 -6.45 -11.70 21.31
C ARG A 338 -7.86 -12.12 20.96
N VAL A 339 -7.98 -12.97 19.94
CA VAL A 339 -9.27 -13.42 19.43
C VAL A 339 -9.39 -14.94 19.45
N SER A 340 -10.61 -15.45 19.31
CA SER A 340 -10.85 -16.88 19.12
C SER A 340 -11.96 -17.13 18.13
N GLY A 341 -11.79 -18.17 17.31
CA GLY A 341 -12.75 -18.57 16.30
C GLY A 341 -14.02 -19.14 16.93
N ILE A 342 -15.17 -18.83 16.34
CA ILE A 342 -16.46 -19.38 16.79
C ILE A 342 -16.91 -20.58 15.96
N HIS A 343 -16.17 -20.92 14.90
CA HIS A 343 -16.57 -22.00 14.03
C HIS A 343 -16.43 -23.34 14.76
N PRO A 344 -17.34 -24.32 14.57
CA PRO A 344 -17.26 -25.61 15.27
C PRO A 344 -15.91 -26.32 15.10
N ARG A 345 -15.25 -26.13 13.96
CA ARG A 345 -13.88 -26.65 13.73
C ARG A 345 -12.83 -25.97 14.59
N ASP A 346 -12.94 -24.67 14.85
CA ASP A 346 -12.02 -23.93 15.72
C ASP A 346 -12.20 -24.37 17.18
N ILE A 347 -13.46 -24.60 17.59
CA ILE A 347 -13.81 -25.10 18.93
C ILE A 347 -13.33 -26.55 19.11
N ALA A 348 -13.62 -27.43 18.15
CA ALA A 348 -13.35 -28.87 18.25
C ALA A 348 -11.87 -29.22 18.13
N SER A 349 -11.12 -28.46 17.33
CA SER A 349 -9.67 -28.65 17.22
C SER A 349 -8.91 -28.21 18.48
N GLY A 350 -9.62 -27.65 19.48
CA GLY A 350 -8.99 -27.04 20.63
C GLY A 350 -7.98 -26.00 20.18
N TYR A 351 -8.23 -25.30 19.06
CA TYR A 351 -7.41 -24.20 18.56
C TYR A 351 -7.51 -23.05 19.58
N SER A 352 -6.83 -23.27 20.71
CA SER A 352 -6.35 -22.29 21.64
C SER A 352 -5.02 -21.72 21.13
N GLU A 353 -4.71 -21.85 19.84
CA GLU A 353 -3.66 -21.03 19.25
C GLU A 353 -4.16 -19.59 19.19
N LEU A 354 -3.48 -18.79 19.99
CA LEU A 354 -3.81 -17.45 20.38
C LEU A 354 -3.51 -16.51 19.22
N GLU A 355 -4.44 -16.34 18.29
CA GLU A 355 -4.22 -15.35 17.24
C GLU A 355 -4.32 -13.95 17.82
N ILE A 356 -3.20 -13.23 17.75
CA ILE A 356 -3.13 -11.83 18.09
C ILE A 356 -3.27 -11.04 16.79
N ILE A 357 -4.47 -10.53 16.56
CA ILE A 357 -4.71 -9.60 15.47
C ILE A 357 -4.16 -8.24 15.89
N THR A 358 -3.36 -7.65 15.01
CA THR A 358 -2.81 -6.30 15.21
C THR A 358 -3.49 -5.38 14.22
N LEU A 359 -4.23 -4.41 14.73
CA LEU A 359 -4.94 -3.41 13.93
C LEU A 359 -4.25 -2.05 14.10
N SER A 360 -4.10 -1.29 13.01
CA SER A 360 -3.82 0.16 13.15
C SER A 360 -5.07 0.83 13.76
N ILE A 361 -4.90 1.85 14.59
CA ILE A 361 -6.03 2.61 15.16
C ILE A 361 -6.95 3.15 14.05
N ASP A 362 -6.39 3.55 12.91
CA ASP A 362 -7.17 4.08 11.79
C ASP A 362 -8.23 3.08 11.29
N PHE A 363 -7.93 1.77 11.38
CA PHE A 363 -8.87 0.69 11.06
C PHE A 363 -9.86 0.39 12.19
N LEU A 364 -9.54 0.75 13.44
CA LEU A 364 -10.38 0.48 14.60
C LEU A 364 -11.53 1.49 14.74
N TYR A 365 -11.29 2.77 14.41
CA TYR A 365 -12.36 3.78 14.41
C TYR A 365 -13.51 3.39 13.46
N LEU A 366 -13.18 2.81 12.30
CA LEU A 366 -14.17 2.26 11.36
C LEU A 366 -14.98 1.08 11.92
N LEU A 367 -14.41 0.28 12.83
CA LEU A 367 -15.07 -0.89 13.41
C LEU A 367 -15.96 -0.55 14.61
N LEU A 368 -15.71 0.57 15.29
CA LEU A 368 -16.44 0.98 16.49
C LEU A 368 -17.52 2.03 16.21
N CYS A 369 -17.39 2.84 15.17
CA CYS A 369 -18.42 3.82 14.78
C CYS A 369 -19.70 3.19 14.21
N ASP A 370 -19.69 1.89 13.90
CA ASP A 370 -20.84 1.16 13.34
C ASP A 370 -21.82 0.60 14.39
N ASN A 371 -21.62 0.90 15.68
CA ASN A 371 -22.50 0.47 16.77
C ASN A 371 -23.38 1.59 17.36
N HIS A 372 -23.67 2.65 16.60
CA HIS A 372 -24.67 3.65 16.98
C HIS A 372 -25.76 3.87 15.94
#